data_AF-A0AB32WKU2-F1
#
_entry.id   AF-A0AB32WKU2-F1
#
_cell.length_a   1.000
_cell.length_b   1.000
_cell.length_c   1.000
_cell.angle_alpha   90.00
_cell.angle_beta   90.00
_cell.angle_gamma   90.00
#
_symmetry.space_group_name_H-M   'P 1'
#
loop_
_entity.id
_entity.type
_entity.pdbx_description
1 polymer ?
#
loop_
_entity_poly.entity_id
_entity_poly.type
_entity_poly.pdbx_seq_one_letter_code
_entity_poly.pdbx_strand_id
1 'polypeptide(L)'
;MGNLISLEWLELSSNELVGKIPTQLTSLGSLAVLNLSQNQLIGLIPLGKQFNTFGNDSYVGNLGSCGFPLSKRCDDTEASVFHEEADFEFGSVWKATFMGYGSGLVLGISATNIMFTLGRPKWLVRMVEEASYELKRYLRGGRNL
;
A
#
# COMPACT_ATOMS: atom_id res chain seq x y z
N MET A 1 11.74 -24.17 17.12
CA MET A 1 11.39 -24.44 15.72
C MET A 1 11.37 -25.94 15.54
N GLY A 2 10.17 -26.50 15.39
CA GLY A 2 9.93 -27.94 15.50
C GLY A 2 10.71 -28.72 14.45
N ASN A 3 11.25 -29.85 14.87
CA ASN A 3 11.95 -30.80 14.01
C ASN A 3 10.92 -31.51 13.11
N LEU A 4 10.45 -30.81 12.07
CA LEU A 4 9.41 -31.25 11.13
C LEU A 4 9.94 -32.29 10.14
N ILE A 5 10.71 -33.28 10.60
CA ILE A 5 11.40 -34.29 9.76
C ILE A 5 10.41 -35.06 8.87
N SER A 6 9.15 -35.17 9.29
CA SER A 6 8.10 -35.91 8.57
C SER A 6 7.15 -35.02 7.74
N LEU A 7 7.45 -33.73 7.54
CA LEU A 7 6.57 -32.88 6.75
C LEU A 7 6.70 -33.22 5.26
N GLU A 8 5.62 -33.74 4.68
CA GLU A 8 5.58 -34.17 3.27
C GLU A 8 4.89 -33.14 2.37
N TRP A 9 4.00 -32.31 2.90
CA TRP A 9 3.18 -31.37 2.12
C TRP A 9 3.20 -29.97 2.74
N LEU A 10 3.59 -28.97 1.95
CA LEU A 10 3.58 -27.56 2.32
C LEU A 10 2.93 -26.71 1.22
N GLU A 11 1.68 -26.34 1.43
CA GLU A 11 0.89 -25.51 0.51
C GLU A 11 0.61 -24.16 1.18
N LEU A 12 1.22 -23.11 0.65
CA LEU A 12 1.11 -21.73 1.12
C LEU A 12 0.84 -20.77 -0.04
N SER A 13 0.33 -21.27 -1.17
CA SER A 13 0.01 -20.42 -2.32
C SER A 13 -1.03 -19.35 -1.99
N SER A 14 -0.97 -18.24 -2.73
CA SER A 14 -1.96 -17.15 -2.66
C SER A 14 -2.13 -16.57 -1.25
N ASN A 15 -1.01 -16.36 -0.56
CA ASN A 15 -0.95 -15.66 0.71
C ASN A 15 -0.16 -14.34 0.55
N GLU A 16 -0.06 -13.58 1.64
CA GLU A 16 0.69 -12.32 1.69
C GLU A 16 2.06 -12.50 2.36
N LEU A 17 2.72 -13.66 2.17
CA LEU A 17 4.02 -13.92 2.79
C LEU A 17 5.10 -13.04 2.18
N VAL A 18 5.83 -12.33 3.04
CA VAL A 18 6.91 -11.40 2.67
C VAL A 18 8.26 -11.90 3.15
N GLY A 19 9.33 -11.41 2.51
CA GLY A 19 10.71 -11.68 2.93
C GLY A 19 11.35 -12.87 2.21
N LYS A 20 12.48 -13.36 2.74
CA LYS A 20 13.25 -14.45 2.13
C LYS A 20 12.72 -15.81 2.57
N ILE A 21 12.80 -16.81 1.69
CA ILE A 21 12.53 -18.20 2.05
C ILE A 21 13.62 -18.67 3.03
N PRO A 22 13.27 -19.10 4.25
CA PRO A 22 14.26 -19.49 5.24
C PRO A 22 15.00 -20.77 4.80
N THR A 23 16.34 -20.72 4.83
CA THR A 23 17.19 -21.85 4.42
C THR A 23 16.97 -23.10 5.26
N GLN A 24 16.43 -22.95 6.48
CA GLN A 24 16.05 -24.04 7.36
C GLN A 24 14.99 -24.97 6.73
N LEU A 25 14.14 -24.48 5.82
CA LEU A 25 13.18 -25.33 5.10
C LEU A 25 13.85 -26.36 4.21
N THR A 26 15.10 -26.13 3.79
CA THR A 26 15.87 -27.11 2.99
C THR A 26 16.22 -28.38 3.78
N SER A 27 16.11 -28.33 5.12
CA SER A 27 16.33 -29.50 5.99
C SER A 27 15.16 -30.48 6.03
N LEU A 28 14.00 -30.10 5.46
CA LEU A 28 12.81 -30.95 5.36
C LEU A 28 13.00 -32.02 4.29
N GLY A 29 13.70 -33.10 4.65
CA GLY A 29 14.06 -34.18 3.72
C GLY A 29 12.87 -34.99 3.19
N SER A 30 11.75 -35.01 3.90
CA SER A 30 10.53 -35.75 3.50
C SER A 30 9.57 -34.92 2.65
N LEU A 31 9.89 -33.64 2.39
CA LEU A 31 8.99 -32.74 1.67
C LEU A 31 8.82 -33.21 0.22
N ALA A 32 7.60 -33.62 -0.13
CA ALA A 32 7.24 -34.12 -1.45
C ALA A 32 6.47 -33.07 -2.27
N VAL A 33 5.73 -32.16 -1.61
CA VAL A 33 4.99 -31.08 -2.26
C VAL A 33 5.27 -29.75 -1.58
N LEU A 34 5.65 -28.77 -2.39
CA LEU A 34 5.85 -27.39 -2.00
C LEU A 34 5.15 -26.47 -2.99
N ASN A 35 4.34 -25.55 -2.49
CA ASN A 35 3.78 -24.48 -3.30
C ASN A 35 3.77 -23.18 -2.50
N LEU A 36 4.60 -22.25 -2.93
CA LEU A 36 4.76 -20.90 -2.38
C LEU A 36 4.31 -19.84 -3.39
N SER A 37 3.59 -20.24 -4.44
CA SER A 37 3.22 -19.35 -5.53
C SER A 37 2.32 -18.20 -5.04
N GLN A 38 2.28 -17.10 -5.80
CA GLN A 38 1.42 -15.95 -5.52
C GLN A 38 1.60 -15.40 -4.09
N ASN A 39 2.83 -15.14 -3.70
CA ASN A 39 3.20 -14.44 -2.46
C ASN A 39 4.11 -13.24 -2.79
N GLN A 40 4.65 -12.57 -1.77
CA GLN A 40 5.56 -11.43 -1.89
C GLN A 40 7.00 -11.81 -1.48
N LEU A 41 7.41 -13.05 -1.78
CA LEU A 41 8.73 -13.56 -1.40
C LEU A 41 9.85 -12.95 -2.26
N ILE A 42 10.98 -12.67 -1.62
CA ILE A 42 12.13 -12.00 -2.21
C ILE A 42 13.44 -12.79 -2.05
N GLY A 43 14.41 -12.53 -2.92
CA GLY A 43 15.77 -13.07 -2.84
C GLY A 43 15.94 -14.45 -3.48
N LEU A 44 17.10 -15.06 -3.21
CA LEU A 44 17.49 -16.35 -3.78
C LEU A 44 16.64 -17.49 -3.22
N ILE A 45 16.11 -18.35 -4.09
CA ILE A 45 15.49 -19.62 -3.69
C ILE A 45 16.57 -20.53 -3.08
N PRO A 46 16.40 -20.99 -1.82
CA PRO A 46 17.37 -21.85 -1.17
C PRO A 46 17.58 -23.16 -1.93
N LEU A 47 18.85 -23.54 -2.11
CA LEU A 47 19.19 -24.83 -2.71
C LEU A 47 19.20 -25.91 -1.64
N GLY A 48 18.58 -27.05 -1.93
CA GLY A 48 18.46 -28.17 -1.01
C GLY A 48 18.03 -29.44 -1.74
N LYS A 49 18.28 -30.61 -1.13
CA LYS A 49 18.00 -31.91 -1.79
C LYS A 49 16.57 -31.99 -2.36
N GLN A 50 15.56 -31.66 -1.55
CA GLN A 50 14.17 -31.60 -2.01
C GLN A 50 13.82 -30.27 -2.67
N PHE A 51 14.37 -29.14 -2.19
CA PHE A 51 14.08 -27.83 -2.78
C PHE A 51 14.45 -27.73 -4.27
N ASN A 52 15.49 -28.47 -4.69
CA ASN A 52 15.95 -28.54 -6.06
C ASN A 52 15.07 -29.45 -6.97
N THR A 53 14.08 -30.16 -6.43
CA THR A 53 13.18 -31.02 -7.22
C THR A 53 11.88 -30.32 -7.59
N PHE A 54 11.52 -29.23 -6.90
CA PHE A 54 10.32 -28.46 -7.17
C PHE A 54 10.45 -27.62 -8.45
N GLY A 55 9.35 -27.51 -9.18
CA GLY A 55 9.27 -26.77 -10.44
C GLY A 55 9.14 -25.27 -10.26
N ASN A 56 9.10 -24.54 -11.38
CA ASN A 56 8.89 -23.08 -11.38
C ASN A 56 7.50 -22.67 -10.89
N ASP A 57 6.51 -23.56 -11.05
CA ASP A 57 5.13 -23.43 -10.60
C ASP A 57 5.03 -23.24 -9.09
N SER A 58 5.89 -23.92 -8.32
CA SER A 58 5.96 -23.75 -6.85
C SER A 58 6.35 -22.34 -6.42
N TYR A 59 6.93 -21.51 -7.29
CA TYR A 59 7.48 -20.20 -6.94
C TYR A 59 6.90 -19.04 -7.78
N VAL A 60 6.03 -19.33 -8.75
CA VAL A 60 5.47 -18.33 -9.67
C VAL A 60 4.68 -17.26 -8.92
N GLY A 61 4.67 -16.02 -9.42
CA GLY A 61 3.93 -14.91 -8.78
C GLY A 61 4.66 -14.23 -7.63
N ASN A 62 5.88 -14.68 -7.26
CA ASN A 62 6.74 -13.97 -6.31
C ASN A 62 7.72 -13.05 -7.05
N LEU A 63 7.40 -11.76 -7.17
CA LEU A 63 8.15 -10.82 -8.02
C LEU A 63 9.62 -10.68 -7.62
N GLY A 64 9.94 -10.74 -6.32
CA GLY A 64 11.31 -10.56 -5.82
C GLY A 64 12.15 -11.84 -5.76
N SER A 65 11.58 -13.01 -6.04
CA SER A 65 12.29 -14.29 -5.99
C SER A 65 13.20 -14.47 -7.20
N CYS A 66 14.36 -15.09 -7.02
CA CYS A 66 15.31 -15.37 -8.11
C CYS A 66 16.12 -16.67 -7.84
N GLY A 67 16.79 -17.18 -8.86
CA GLY A 67 17.53 -18.43 -8.81
C GLY A 67 16.73 -19.65 -9.27
N PHE A 68 17.39 -20.80 -9.34
CA PHE A 68 16.76 -22.06 -9.76
C PHE A 68 15.58 -22.42 -8.86
N PRO A 69 14.43 -22.90 -9.38
CA PRO A 69 14.15 -23.31 -10.77
C PRO A 69 13.67 -22.18 -11.70
N LEU A 70 13.66 -20.93 -11.26
CA LEU A 70 13.25 -19.80 -12.09
C LEU A 70 14.34 -19.44 -13.12
N SER A 71 13.95 -18.95 -14.29
CA SER A 71 14.88 -18.38 -15.29
C SER A 71 15.46 -17.02 -14.87
N LYS A 72 14.91 -16.41 -13.81
CA LYS A 72 15.36 -15.13 -13.27
C LYS A 72 16.66 -15.31 -12.48
N ARG A 73 17.74 -14.66 -12.92
CA ARG A 73 19.02 -14.64 -12.19
C ARG A 73 18.96 -13.62 -11.05
N CYS A 74 19.64 -13.93 -9.95
CA CYS A 74 19.91 -12.93 -8.92
C CYS A 74 21.09 -12.10 -9.39
N ASP A 75 20.91 -10.78 -9.48
CA ASP A 75 22.00 -9.86 -9.78
C ASP A 75 22.40 -9.15 -8.48
N ASP A 76 23.69 -9.06 -8.21
CA ASP A 76 24.25 -8.48 -6.97
C ASP A 76 24.22 -6.95 -6.97
N THR A 77 23.38 -6.35 -7.83
CA THR A 77 23.08 -4.93 -7.72
C THR A 77 22.21 -4.74 -6.49
N GLU A 78 22.91 -4.49 -5.37
CA GLU A 78 22.42 -4.03 -4.09
C GLU A 78 21.16 -3.18 -4.25
N ALA A 79 20.14 -3.49 -3.44
CA ALA A 79 19.26 -2.52 -2.81
C ALA A 79 18.87 -1.29 -3.67
N SER A 80 18.58 -1.49 -4.95
CA SER A 80 18.14 -0.44 -5.84
C SER A 80 16.66 -0.66 -6.10
N VAL A 81 15.90 0.14 -5.35
CA VAL A 81 14.69 0.78 -5.86
C VAL A 81 13.49 -0.17 -5.98
N PHE A 82 12.88 -0.51 -4.84
CA PHE A 82 11.41 -0.50 -4.77
C PHE A 82 10.95 0.96 -4.60
N HIS A 83 11.15 1.74 -5.66
CA HIS A 83 10.40 2.94 -5.95
C HIS A 83 10.09 2.87 -7.44
N GLU A 84 9.07 2.08 -7.79
CA GLU A 84 8.00 2.48 -8.70
C GLU A 84 7.02 1.30 -8.88
N GLU A 85 5.92 1.40 -8.13
CA GLU A 85 4.53 1.21 -8.56
C GLU A 85 4.18 0.03 -9.48
N ALA A 86 3.59 -1.01 -8.87
CA ALA A 86 2.44 -1.70 -9.45
C ALA A 86 1.55 -2.26 -8.32
N ASP A 87 0.50 -1.50 -7.99
CA ASP A 87 -0.85 -1.93 -7.65
C ASP A 87 -1.04 -3.19 -6.76
N PHE A 88 -1.27 -3.00 -5.45
CA PHE A 88 -2.50 -3.51 -4.78
C PHE A 88 -2.63 -3.10 -3.28
N GLU A 89 -3.21 -1.93 -3.03
CA GLU A 89 -4.21 -1.63 -1.94
C GLU A 89 -4.89 -0.28 -2.26
N PHE A 90 -5.11 -0.04 -3.55
CA PHE A 90 -5.72 1.18 -4.08
C PHE A 90 -7.25 1.07 -4.16
N GLY A 91 -7.85 0.02 -3.59
CA GLY A 91 -9.29 -0.03 -3.39
C GLY A 91 -9.77 0.90 -2.27
N SER A 92 -8.86 1.25 -1.35
CA SER A 92 -9.21 1.82 -0.05
C SER A 92 -9.14 3.37 -0.06
N VAL A 93 -8.13 3.95 -0.71
CA VAL A 93 -7.89 5.42 -0.68
C VAL A 93 -8.69 6.17 -1.74
N TRP A 94 -8.79 5.65 -2.97
CA TRP A 94 -9.56 6.32 -4.02
C TRP A 94 -11.06 6.29 -3.77
N LYS A 95 -11.54 5.33 -2.98
CA LYS A 95 -12.92 5.33 -2.49
C LYS A 95 -13.21 6.61 -1.70
N ALA A 96 -12.30 7.02 -0.81
CA ALA A 96 -12.43 8.28 -0.07
C ALA A 96 -12.23 9.51 -0.98
N THR A 97 -11.26 9.48 -1.89
CA THR A 97 -10.96 10.58 -2.82
C THR A 97 -12.12 10.86 -3.79
N PHE A 98 -12.76 9.83 -4.34
CA PHE A 98 -13.92 9.97 -5.22
C PHE A 98 -15.18 10.43 -4.45
N MET A 99 -15.37 10.00 -3.20
CA MET A 99 -16.46 10.48 -2.34
C MET A 99 -16.32 11.97 -1.97
N GLY A 100 -15.07 12.45 -1.81
CA GLY A 100 -14.78 13.86 -1.54
C GLY A 100 -15.02 14.77 -2.74
N TYR A 101 -14.63 14.35 -3.95
CA TYR A 101 -14.76 15.18 -5.15
C TYR A 101 -16.22 15.43 -5.56
N GLY A 102 -17.07 14.40 -5.42
CA GLY A 102 -18.50 14.52 -5.75
C GLY A 102 -19.26 15.47 -4.82
N SER A 103 -18.95 15.44 -3.51
CA SER A 103 -19.62 16.27 -2.51
C SER A 103 -19.15 17.72 -2.51
N GLY A 104 -17.85 17.97 -2.76
CA GLY A 104 -17.28 19.32 -2.82
C GLY A 104 -17.79 20.16 -4.00
N LEU A 105 -17.94 19.56 -5.18
CA LEU A 105 -18.45 20.25 -6.38
C LEU A 105 -19.91 20.70 -6.21
N VAL A 106 -20.76 19.87 -5.60
CA VAL A 106 -22.19 20.19 -5.40
C VAL A 106 -22.35 21.35 -4.41
N LEU A 107 -21.63 21.30 -3.28
CA LEU A 107 -21.67 22.37 -2.29
C LEU A 107 -21.11 23.67 -2.86
N GLY A 108 -20.00 23.61 -3.60
CA GLY A 108 -19.39 24.77 -4.26
C GLY A 108 -20.33 25.45 -5.27
N ILE A 109 -20.90 24.68 -6.20
CA ILE A 109 -21.82 25.21 -7.23
C ILE A 109 -23.09 25.76 -6.57
N SER A 110 -23.61 25.11 -5.52
CA SER A 110 -24.78 25.60 -4.79
C SER A 110 -24.51 26.96 -4.12
N ALA A 111 -23.37 27.11 -3.44
CA ALA A 111 -23.00 28.36 -2.78
C ALA A 111 -22.74 29.49 -3.78
N THR A 112 -22.09 29.21 -4.91
CA THR A 112 -21.87 30.19 -5.99
C THR A 112 -23.19 30.62 -6.61
N ASN A 113 -24.12 29.69 -6.88
CA ASN A 113 -25.41 30.02 -7.47
C ASN A 113 -26.29 30.83 -6.50
N ILE A 114 -26.30 30.47 -5.21
CA ILE A 114 -27.00 31.24 -4.16
C ILE A 114 -26.41 32.66 -4.05
N MET A 115 -25.07 32.77 -4.09
CA MET A 115 -24.39 34.07 -4.05
C MET A 115 -24.63 34.91 -5.30
N PHE A 116 -24.74 34.29 -6.48
CA PHE A 116 -24.99 35.01 -7.74
C PHE A 116 -26.46 35.44 -7.89
N THR A 117 -27.42 34.59 -7.48
CA THR A 117 -28.86 34.87 -7.58
C THR A 117 -29.35 35.85 -6.51
N LEU A 118 -28.74 35.85 -5.31
CA LEU A 118 -29.10 36.77 -4.22
C LEU A 118 -28.24 38.05 -4.20
N GLY A 119 -27.32 38.22 -5.15
CA GLY A 119 -26.44 39.39 -5.24
C GLY A 119 -25.50 39.51 -4.04
N ARG A 120 -25.52 40.62 -3.31
CA ARG A 120 -24.76 40.77 -2.05
C ARG A 120 -25.63 40.29 -0.88
N PRO A 121 -25.48 39.05 -0.39
CA PRO A 121 -26.24 38.57 0.76
C PRO A 121 -25.95 39.46 1.96
N LYS A 122 -26.94 40.28 2.35
CA LYS A 122 -26.80 41.23 3.46
C LYS A 122 -26.41 40.54 4.77
N TRP A 123 -26.82 39.29 4.98
CA TRP A 123 -26.45 38.49 6.15
C TRP A 123 -24.95 38.18 6.18
N LEU A 124 -24.35 37.81 5.03
CA LEU A 124 -22.94 37.46 4.92
C LEU A 124 -22.06 38.71 5.03
N VAL A 125 -22.48 39.81 4.39
CA VAL A 125 -21.78 41.10 4.50
C VAL A 125 -21.75 41.57 5.96
N ARG A 126 -22.88 41.50 6.69
CA ARG A 126 -22.92 41.86 8.12
C ARG A 126 -22.00 40.99 8.96
N MET A 127 -21.99 39.68 8.74
CA MET A 127 -21.10 38.78 9.48
C MET A 127 -19.62 39.09 9.23
N VAL A 128 -19.23 39.35 7.98
CA VAL A 128 -17.85 39.73 7.64
C VAL A 128 -17.50 41.08 8.26
N GLU A 129 -18.41 42.05 8.23
CA GLU A 129 -18.18 43.38 8.81
C GLU A 129 -18.02 43.30 10.33
N GLU A 130 -18.87 42.54 11.02
CA GLU A 130 -18.80 42.31 12.47
C GLU A 130 -17.54 41.55 12.88
N ALA A 131 -17.16 40.50 12.15
CA ALA A 131 -15.90 39.80 12.37
C ALA A 131 -14.67 40.70 12.11
N SER A 132 -14.71 41.53 11.05
CA SER A 132 -13.64 42.48 10.76
C SER A 132 -13.52 43.58 11.82
N TYR A 133 -14.65 43.99 12.39
CA TYR A 133 -14.71 44.96 13.47
C TYR A 133 -14.10 44.38 14.75
N GLU A 134 -14.49 43.15 15.11
CA GLU A 134 -13.95 42.45 16.27
C GLU A 134 -12.44 42.19 16.13
N LEU A 135 -11.99 41.79 14.96
CA LEU A 135 -10.57 41.62 14.67
C LEU A 135 -9.81 42.95 14.78
N LYS A 136 -10.34 44.05 14.22
CA LYS A 136 -9.74 45.38 14.35
C LYS A 136 -9.69 45.86 15.80
N ARG A 137 -10.72 45.56 16.60
CA ARG A 137 -10.79 45.87 18.03
C ARG A 137 -9.71 45.12 18.79
N TYR A 138 -9.57 43.82 18.55
CA TYR A 138 -8.54 42.98 19.16
C TYR A 138 -7.13 43.48 18.81
N LEU A 139 -6.87 43.77 17.53
CA LEU A 139 -5.57 44.27 17.05
C LEU A 139 -5.23 45.70 17.49
N ARG A 140 -6.20 46.47 17.98
CA ARG A 140 -5.99 47.81 18.54
C ARG A 140 -5.84 47.76 20.06
N GLY A 141 -6.55 46.87 20.74
CA GLY A 141 -6.38 46.61 22.18
C GLY A 141 -5.02 46.02 22.52
N GLY A 142 -4.46 45.16 21.66
CA GLY A 142 -3.11 44.59 21.84
C GLY A 142 -1.94 45.51 21.49
N ARG A 143 -2.19 46.77 21.10
CA ARG A 143 -1.15 47.74 20.71
C ARG A 143 -0.88 48.83 21.75
N ASN A 144 -1.65 48.84 22.85
CA ASN A 144 -1.55 49.80 23.95
C ASN A 144 -1.08 49.13 25.26
N LEU A 145 -0.36 48.01 25.18
CA LEU A 145 0.35 47.38 26.28
C LEU A 145 1.85 47.28 25.95
#